data_AF-G1LYV6-F1
#
_entry.id   AF-G1LYV6-F1
#
_cell.length_a   1.000
_cell.length_b   1.000
_cell.length_c   1.000
_cell.angle_alpha   90.00
_cell.angle_beta   90.00
_cell.angle_gamma   90.00
#
_symmetry.space_group_name_H-M   'P 1'
#
loop_
_entity.id
_entity.type
_entity.pdbx_description
1 polymer ?
#
loop_
_entity_poly.entity_id
_entity_poly.type
_entity_poly.pdbx_seq_one_letter_code
_entity_poly.pdbx_strand_id
1 'polypeptide(L)'
;MALKPEDPSGGFQQGKVVAFINEKMAGHTKGPEFYLENISLSWEEVENKLRDILEDSTVPSEAKNACAWSSLALGVRFARRQSQLHGHRVHWLQDFAKLHKSAAQALASDLKELTAQQEMERKEAAFRLRQTQANLAEMRKERDLLWWKLLRAELGSPRKREQVQVAEETGLATASGAGTEGAGEEEEEAVAAATSAPATSAPAAGITGRGRKQKDAEGAEATEKLGRSPVHLPGAEEQKNYTSGGQREEDLRTLAFHTFLVYVSLPNPSIWCT
;
A
#
# COMPACT_ATOMS: atom_id res chain seq x y z
N MET A 1 -45.65 30.44 -9.59
CA MET A 1 -45.22 30.00 -8.23
C MET A 1 -43.71 29.90 -8.24
N ALA A 2 -43.03 30.55 -7.28
CA ALA A 2 -41.56 30.54 -7.20
C ALA A 2 -41.03 29.21 -6.65
N LEU A 3 -41.69 28.67 -5.62
CA LEU A 3 -41.43 27.32 -5.09
C LEU A 3 -42.33 26.29 -5.76
N LYS A 4 -41.74 25.15 -6.11
CA LYS A 4 -42.48 23.98 -6.61
C LYS A 4 -42.54 22.93 -5.51
N PRO A 5 -43.73 22.40 -5.16
CA PRO A 5 -43.85 21.37 -4.12
C PRO A 5 -43.13 20.08 -4.49
N GLU A 6 -42.99 19.81 -5.78
CA GLU A 6 -42.29 18.64 -6.32
C GLU A 6 -40.77 18.81 -6.44
N ASP A 7 -40.21 19.97 -6.06
CA ASP A 7 -38.75 20.17 -6.11
C ASP A 7 -38.08 19.53 -4.89
N PRO A 8 -37.37 18.39 -5.05
CA PRO A 8 -36.72 17.70 -3.94
C PRO A 8 -35.57 18.51 -3.33
N SER A 9 -35.09 19.53 -4.04
CA SER A 9 -34.05 20.43 -3.56
C SER A 9 -34.59 21.60 -2.72
N GLY A 10 -35.90 21.82 -2.68
CA GLY A 10 -36.54 22.92 -1.94
C GLY A 10 -36.53 22.76 -0.42
N GLY A 11 -36.23 21.57 0.11
CA GLY A 11 -36.09 21.30 1.55
C GLY A 11 -37.41 21.21 2.35
N PHE A 12 -38.51 21.73 1.82
CA PHE A 12 -39.84 21.55 2.38
C PHE A 12 -40.44 20.20 1.98
N GLN A 13 -40.96 19.45 2.94
CA GLN A 13 -41.61 18.15 2.70
C GLN A 13 -43.12 18.25 2.53
N GLN A 14 -43.73 19.35 3.00
CA GLN A 14 -45.18 19.49 3.05
C GLN A 14 -45.68 20.53 2.04
N GLY A 15 -46.49 20.09 1.07
CA GLY A 15 -47.03 20.95 0.02
C GLY A 15 -47.86 22.13 0.55
N LYS A 16 -48.57 21.94 1.68
CA LYS A 16 -49.30 23.05 2.35
C LYS A 16 -48.37 24.16 2.84
N VAL A 17 -47.19 23.82 3.35
CA VAL A 17 -46.19 24.80 3.79
C VAL A 17 -45.62 25.54 2.59
N VAL A 18 -45.33 24.82 1.50
CA VAL A 18 -44.87 25.42 0.24
C VAL A 18 -45.90 26.40 -0.32
N ALA A 19 -47.19 26.04 -0.32
CA ALA A 19 -48.27 26.92 -0.76
C ALA A 19 -48.36 28.18 0.10
N PHE A 20 -48.31 28.05 1.43
CA PHE A 20 -48.34 29.19 2.35
C PHE A 20 -47.14 30.12 2.15
N ILE A 21 -45.93 29.58 2.00
CA ILE A 21 -44.74 30.41 1.77
C ILE A 21 -44.84 31.11 0.42
N ASN A 22 -45.26 30.42 -0.63
CA ASN A 22 -45.51 31.05 -1.94
C ASN A 22 -46.54 32.19 -1.85
N GLU A 23 -47.61 32.02 -1.07
CA GLU A 23 -48.61 33.07 -0.82
C GLU A 23 -47.97 34.27 -0.11
N LYS A 24 -47.18 34.02 0.95
CA LYS A 24 -46.48 35.09 1.68
C LYS A 24 -45.44 35.82 0.84
N MET A 25 -44.74 35.12 -0.03
CA MET A 25 -43.84 35.73 -1.01
C MET A 25 -44.63 36.55 -2.04
N ALA A 26 -45.75 36.04 -2.53
CA ALA A 26 -46.61 36.72 -3.51
C ALA A 26 -47.30 37.98 -2.98
N GLY A 27 -47.19 38.28 -1.69
CA GLY A 27 -47.65 39.53 -1.09
C GLY A 27 -47.00 40.79 -1.70
N HIS A 28 -45.86 40.65 -2.39
CA HIS A 28 -45.24 41.74 -3.16
C HIS A 28 -44.42 41.16 -4.34
N THR A 29 -44.36 41.84 -5.49
CA THR A 29 -43.66 41.35 -6.70
C THR A 29 -42.19 41.01 -6.45
N LYS A 30 -41.54 41.83 -5.62
CA LYS A 30 -40.14 41.66 -5.22
C LYS A 30 -39.85 40.35 -4.48
N GLY A 31 -40.84 39.68 -3.86
CA GLY A 31 -40.63 38.40 -3.19
C GLY A 31 -40.22 37.29 -4.18
N PRO A 32 -41.10 36.89 -5.12
CA PRO A 32 -40.79 35.91 -6.15
C PRO A 32 -39.56 36.27 -6.98
N GLU A 33 -39.37 37.55 -7.32
CA GLU A 33 -38.18 38.05 -8.04
C GLU A 33 -36.91 37.81 -7.23
N PHE A 34 -36.90 38.22 -5.96
CA PHE A 34 -35.76 38.00 -5.07
C PHE A 34 -35.43 36.51 -4.94
N TYR A 35 -36.43 35.63 -4.83
CA TYR A 35 -36.15 34.18 -4.79
C TYR A 35 -35.45 33.69 -6.07
N LEU A 36 -35.97 34.07 -7.25
CA LEU A 36 -35.44 33.61 -8.53
C LEU A 36 -34.04 34.15 -8.83
N GLU A 37 -33.80 35.43 -8.54
CA GLU A 37 -32.49 36.08 -8.73
C GLU A 37 -31.40 35.50 -7.85
N ASN A 38 -31.77 34.97 -6.68
CA ASN A 38 -30.82 34.56 -5.65
C ASN A 38 -30.73 33.03 -5.48
N ILE A 39 -31.44 32.22 -6.28
CA ILE A 39 -31.40 30.75 -6.24
C ILE A 39 -29.98 30.16 -6.39
N SER A 40 -29.13 30.84 -7.18
CA SER A 40 -27.80 30.37 -7.54
C SER A 40 -26.69 30.96 -6.67
N LEU A 41 -27.02 31.89 -5.78
CA LEU A 41 -26.05 32.54 -4.92
C LEU A 41 -25.74 31.71 -3.68
N SER A 42 -24.61 32.02 -3.05
CA SER A 42 -24.28 31.49 -1.73
C SER A 42 -25.21 32.06 -0.66
N TRP A 43 -25.41 31.33 0.43
CA TRP A 43 -26.26 31.79 1.53
C TRP A 43 -25.79 33.13 2.11
N GLU A 44 -24.48 33.34 2.22
CA GLU A 44 -23.88 34.60 2.68
C GLU A 44 -24.27 35.79 1.78
N GLU A 45 -24.21 35.63 0.46
CA GLU A 45 -24.63 36.68 -0.49
C GLU A 45 -26.13 36.98 -0.38
N VAL A 46 -26.96 35.95 -0.15
CA VAL A 46 -28.41 36.12 0.05
C VAL A 46 -28.70 36.88 1.34
N GLU A 47 -28.06 36.53 2.46
CA GLU A 47 -28.20 37.23 3.73
C GLU A 47 -27.73 38.68 3.63
N ASN A 48 -26.61 38.93 2.94
CA ASN A 48 -26.10 40.28 2.71
C ASN A 48 -27.12 41.13 1.94
N LYS A 49 -27.68 40.61 0.85
CA LYS A 49 -28.73 41.31 0.08
C LYS A 49 -30.00 41.53 0.88
N LEU A 50 -30.40 40.55 1.71
CA LEU A 50 -31.57 40.71 2.58
C LEU A 50 -31.33 41.84 3.59
N ARG A 51 -30.15 41.88 4.22
CA ARG A 51 -29.77 42.95 5.15
C ARG A 51 -29.88 44.32 4.48
N ASP A 52 -29.32 44.47 3.28
CA ASP A 52 -29.38 45.74 2.54
C ASP A 52 -30.83 46.19 2.29
N ILE A 53 -31.73 45.25 1.92
CA ILE A 53 -33.16 45.52 1.73
C ILE A 53 -33.85 45.90 3.05
N LEU A 54 -33.47 45.28 4.17
CA LEU A 54 -34.06 45.55 5.48
C LEU A 54 -33.65 46.93 6.02
N GLU A 55 -32.40 47.32 5.80
CA GLU A 55 -31.85 48.62 6.21
C GLU A 55 -32.35 49.79 5.33
N ASP A 56 -32.72 49.51 4.08
CA ASP A 56 -33.23 50.53 3.17
C ASP A 56 -34.61 51.05 3.60
N SER A 57 -34.66 52.27 4.12
CA SER A 57 -35.90 52.94 4.52
C SER A 57 -36.86 53.23 3.35
N THR A 58 -36.38 53.23 2.11
CA THR A 58 -37.19 53.49 0.91
C THR A 58 -38.00 52.27 0.48
N VAL A 59 -37.61 51.08 0.92
CA VAL A 59 -38.31 49.84 0.58
C VAL A 59 -39.58 49.70 1.45
N PRO A 60 -40.76 49.48 0.86
CA PRO A 60 -42.00 49.24 1.60
C PRO A 60 -41.91 48.01 2.52
N SER A 61 -42.60 48.04 3.66
CA SER A 61 -42.62 46.94 4.64
C SER A 61 -43.14 45.63 4.03
N GLU A 62 -44.09 45.70 3.10
CA GLU A 62 -44.62 44.55 2.36
C GLU A 62 -43.54 43.88 1.49
N ALA A 63 -42.71 44.68 0.82
CA ALA A 63 -41.59 44.18 0.02
C ALA A 63 -40.53 43.55 0.93
N LYS A 64 -40.21 44.17 2.07
CA LYS A 64 -39.29 43.60 3.09
C LYS A 64 -39.78 42.26 3.59
N ASN A 65 -41.07 42.16 3.94
CA ASN A 65 -41.69 40.92 4.40
C ASN A 65 -41.64 39.84 3.31
N ALA A 66 -41.99 40.17 2.06
CA ALA A 66 -41.94 39.24 0.94
C ALA A 66 -40.51 38.74 0.67
N CYS A 67 -39.50 39.62 0.75
CA CYS A 67 -38.08 39.26 0.63
C CYS A 67 -37.61 38.38 1.80
N ALA A 68 -38.09 38.62 3.02
CA ALA A 68 -37.79 37.79 4.18
C ALA A 68 -38.32 36.35 4.01
N TRP A 69 -39.56 36.19 3.54
CA TRP A 69 -40.11 34.86 3.21
C TRP A 69 -39.35 34.17 2.08
N SER A 70 -38.92 34.94 1.09
CA SER A 70 -38.10 34.44 -0.02
C SER A 70 -36.72 33.96 0.46
N SER A 71 -36.11 34.72 1.35
CA SER A 71 -34.82 34.38 1.98
C SER A 71 -34.94 33.15 2.89
N LEU A 72 -36.03 33.03 3.65
CA LEU A 72 -36.31 31.82 4.43
C LEU A 72 -36.37 30.58 3.52
N ALA A 73 -37.07 30.69 2.38
CA ALA A 73 -37.15 29.60 1.43
C ALA A 73 -35.78 29.23 0.82
N LEU A 74 -34.96 30.23 0.50
CA LEU A 74 -33.57 30.03 0.04
C LEU A 74 -32.70 29.38 1.13
N GLY A 75 -32.84 29.79 2.39
CA GLY A 75 -32.10 29.22 3.51
C GLY A 75 -32.43 27.75 3.75
N VAL A 76 -33.71 27.39 3.69
CA VAL A 76 -34.15 25.99 3.78
C VAL A 76 -33.60 25.16 2.61
N ARG A 77 -33.63 25.70 1.38
CA ARG A 77 -33.01 25.06 0.20
C ARG A 77 -31.51 24.86 0.39
N PHE A 78 -30.80 25.86 0.90
CA PHE A 78 -29.37 25.80 1.14
C PHE A 78 -29.04 24.74 2.21
N ALA A 79 -29.72 24.76 3.35
CA ALA A 79 -29.54 23.78 4.42
C ALA A 79 -29.81 22.35 3.93
N ARG A 80 -30.85 22.16 3.10
CA ARG A 80 -31.15 20.85 2.49
C ARG A 80 -30.01 20.37 1.58
N ARG A 81 -29.50 21.23 0.69
CA ARG A 81 -28.38 20.89 -0.20
C ARG A 81 -27.11 20.59 0.58
N GLN A 82 -26.80 21.40 1.59
CA GLN A 82 -25.64 21.20 2.44
C GLN A 82 -25.71 19.87 3.20
N SER A 83 -26.89 19.53 3.75
CA SER A 83 -27.13 18.24 4.41
C SER A 83 -26.91 17.06 3.45
N GLN A 84 -27.41 17.14 2.21
CA GLN A 84 -27.20 16.10 1.20
C GLN A 84 -25.72 15.94 0.84
N LEU A 85 -25.03 17.04 0.55
CA LEU A 85 -23.60 17.02 0.22
C LEU A 85 -22.76 16.48 1.38
N HIS A 86 -23.08 16.89 2.62
CA HIS A 86 -22.39 16.39 3.80
C HIS A 86 -22.63 14.89 3.99
N GLY A 87 -23.87 14.42 3.82
CA GLY A 87 -24.21 13.00 3.87
C GLY A 87 -23.43 12.19 2.84
N HIS A 88 -23.36 12.65 1.58
CA HIS A 88 -22.57 12.01 0.53
C HIS A 88 -21.08 11.98 0.87
N ARG A 89 -20.52 13.08 1.39
CA ARG A 89 -19.12 13.15 1.79
C ARG A 89 -18.79 12.18 2.92
N VAL A 90 -19.64 12.11 3.95
CA VAL A 90 -19.47 11.18 5.07
C VAL A 90 -19.56 9.73 4.58
N HIS A 91 -20.53 9.42 3.73
CA HIS A 91 -20.67 8.08 3.16
C HIS A 91 -19.43 7.68 2.35
N TRP A 92 -18.95 8.55 1.46
CA TRP A 92 -17.75 8.32 0.68
C TRP A 92 -16.50 8.10 1.56
N LEU A 93 -16.32 8.94 2.59
CA LEU A 93 -15.20 8.78 3.54
C LEU A 93 -15.26 7.44 4.27
N GLN A 94 -16.47 7.00 4.63
CA GLN A 94 -16.66 5.73 5.30
C GLN A 94 -16.26 4.56 4.39
N ASP A 95 -16.66 4.57 3.13
CA ASP A 95 -16.32 3.51 2.19
C ASP A 95 -14.84 3.51 1.82
N PHE A 96 -14.23 4.69 1.68
CA PHE A 96 -12.79 4.83 1.53
C PHE A 96 -12.03 4.23 2.73
N ALA A 97 -12.47 4.54 3.96
CA ALA A 97 -11.84 3.99 5.16
C ALA A 97 -11.99 2.45 5.25
N LYS A 98 -13.15 1.90 4.84
CA LYS A 98 -13.34 0.44 4.76
C LYS A 98 -12.38 -0.19 3.77
N LEU A 99 -12.23 0.38 2.58
CA LEU A 99 -11.33 -0.11 1.54
C LEU A 99 -9.87 -0.07 2.01
N HIS A 100 -9.46 1.04 2.62
CA HIS A 100 -8.10 1.16 3.17
C HIS A 100 -7.85 0.16 4.29
N LYS A 101 -8.83 -0.07 5.17
CA LYS A 101 -8.73 -1.07 6.23
C LYS A 101 -8.60 -2.48 5.65
N SER A 102 -9.40 -2.86 4.65
CA SER A 102 -9.30 -4.18 4.02
C SER A 102 -7.97 -4.37 3.29
N ALA A 103 -7.48 -3.35 2.59
CA ALA A 103 -6.19 -3.42 1.90
C ALA A 103 -5.03 -3.58 2.89
N ALA A 104 -5.04 -2.83 4.00
CA ALA A 104 -4.04 -2.95 5.05
C ALA A 104 -4.08 -4.34 5.73
N GLN A 105 -5.28 -4.91 5.92
CA GLN A 105 -5.44 -6.25 6.48
C GLN A 105 -4.94 -7.35 5.52
N ALA A 106 -5.21 -7.22 4.23
CA ALA A 106 -4.69 -8.13 3.21
C ALA A 106 -3.15 -8.09 3.20
N LEU A 107 -2.56 -6.89 3.09
CA LEU A 107 -1.11 -6.71 3.11
C LEU A 107 -0.47 -7.26 4.39
N ALA A 108 -1.10 -7.04 5.56
CA ALA A 108 -0.61 -7.58 6.82
C ALA A 108 -0.68 -9.12 6.87
N SER A 109 -1.59 -9.74 6.12
CA SER A 109 -1.69 -11.19 6.01
C SER A 109 -0.61 -11.73 5.06
N ASP A 110 -0.44 -11.11 3.90
CA ASP A 110 0.60 -11.46 2.93
C ASP A 110 2.01 -11.35 3.54
N LEU A 111 2.28 -10.29 4.30
CA LEU A 111 3.56 -10.14 4.99
C LEU A 111 3.82 -11.24 6.02
N LYS A 112 2.79 -11.73 6.72
CA LYS A 112 2.94 -12.86 7.65
C LYS A 112 3.23 -14.15 6.90
N GLU A 113 2.53 -14.40 5.80
CA GLU A 113 2.74 -15.56 4.95
C GLU A 113 4.16 -15.57 4.38
N LEU A 114 4.60 -14.46 3.78
CA LEU A 114 5.95 -14.30 3.24
C LEU A 114 7.02 -14.48 4.32
N THR A 115 6.80 -13.94 5.51
CA THR A 115 7.74 -14.13 6.64
C THR A 115 7.82 -15.60 7.04
N ALA A 116 6.69 -16.29 7.16
CA ALA A 116 6.66 -17.71 7.49
C ALA A 116 7.33 -18.58 6.42
N GLN A 117 7.08 -18.28 5.14
CA GLN A 117 7.74 -18.95 4.02
C GLN A 117 9.26 -18.73 4.06
N GLN A 118 9.70 -17.49 4.25
CA GLN A 118 11.11 -17.16 4.33
C GLN A 118 11.81 -17.88 5.50
N GLU A 119 11.14 -18.01 6.65
CA GLU A 119 11.67 -18.79 7.77
C GLU A 119 11.80 -20.28 7.46
N MET A 120 10.83 -20.86 6.75
CA MET A 120 10.88 -22.25 6.31
C MET A 120 12.06 -22.46 5.35
N GLU A 121 12.19 -21.64 4.32
CA GLU A 121 13.29 -21.69 3.35
C GLU A 121 14.65 -21.56 4.03
N ARG A 122 14.79 -20.66 5.01
CA ARG A 122 16.01 -20.54 5.81
C ARG A 122 16.32 -21.80 6.62
N LYS A 123 15.32 -22.42 7.26
CA LYS A 123 15.49 -23.66 8.02
C LYS A 123 15.90 -24.81 7.12
N GLU A 124 15.30 -24.92 5.94
CA GLU A 124 15.65 -25.94 4.93
C GLU A 124 17.07 -25.77 4.41
N ALA A 125 17.45 -24.54 4.04
CA ALA A 125 18.81 -24.24 3.60
C ALA A 125 19.85 -24.56 4.70
N ALA A 126 19.56 -24.20 5.95
CA ALA A 126 20.42 -24.52 7.09
C ALA A 126 20.53 -26.04 7.31
N PHE A 127 19.44 -26.79 7.14
CA PHE A 127 19.46 -28.25 7.21
C PHE A 127 20.32 -28.87 6.11
N ARG A 128 20.13 -28.45 4.85
CA ARG A 128 20.94 -28.92 3.70
C ARG A 128 22.42 -28.64 3.91
N LEU A 129 22.76 -27.44 4.39
CA LEU A 129 24.15 -27.07 4.69
C LEU A 129 24.77 -27.99 5.77
N ARG A 130 24.04 -28.30 6.85
CA ARG A 130 24.53 -29.21 7.88
C ARG A 130 24.75 -30.62 7.33
N GLN A 131 23.85 -31.09 6.47
CA GLN A 131 23.97 -32.38 5.82
C GLN A 131 25.22 -32.44 4.91
N THR A 132 25.45 -31.43 4.08
CA THR A 132 26.64 -31.41 3.21
C THR A 132 27.93 -31.30 4.02
N GLN A 133 27.96 -30.53 5.10
CA GLN A 133 29.09 -30.47 6.02
C GLN A 133 29.39 -31.83 6.68
N ALA A 134 28.36 -32.56 7.12
CA ALA A 134 28.53 -33.89 7.69
C ALA A 134 29.11 -34.87 6.65
N ASN A 135 28.55 -34.89 5.44
CA ASN A 135 29.04 -35.73 4.34
C ASN A 135 30.50 -35.39 4.00
N LEU A 136 30.86 -34.10 3.92
CA LEU A 136 32.24 -33.68 3.68
C LEU A 136 33.19 -34.14 4.78
N ALA A 137 32.75 -34.13 6.04
CA ALA A 137 33.55 -34.63 7.15
C ALA A 137 33.76 -36.16 7.06
N GLU A 138 32.76 -36.90 6.61
CA GLU A 138 32.86 -38.34 6.36
C GLU A 138 33.83 -38.65 5.22
N MET A 139 33.67 -38.01 4.05
CA MET A 139 34.58 -38.16 2.91
C MET A 139 36.03 -37.81 3.28
N ARG A 140 36.24 -36.79 4.14
CA ARG A 140 37.58 -36.45 4.67
C ARG A 140 38.17 -37.60 5.48
N LYS A 141 37.39 -38.23 6.37
CA LYS A 141 37.83 -39.39 7.16
C LYS A 141 38.16 -40.58 6.27
N GLU A 142 37.35 -40.85 5.25
CA GLU A 142 37.62 -41.91 4.28
C GLU A 142 38.92 -41.66 3.51
N ARG A 143 39.11 -40.43 3.02
CA ARG A 143 40.35 -40.00 2.37
C ARG A 143 41.55 -40.19 3.30
N ASP A 144 41.45 -39.77 4.55
CA ASP A 144 42.52 -39.94 5.54
C ASP A 144 42.81 -41.44 5.76
N LEU A 145 41.78 -42.28 5.91
CA LEU A 145 41.93 -43.72 6.06
C LEU A 145 42.62 -44.36 4.85
N LEU A 146 42.25 -43.97 3.64
CA LEU A 146 42.89 -44.45 2.40
C LEU A 146 44.36 -44.02 2.34
N TRP A 147 44.65 -42.76 2.71
CA TRP A 147 46.02 -42.25 2.77
C TRP A 147 46.87 -43.05 3.77
N TRP A 148 46.34 -43.36 4.96
CA TRP A 148 47.03 -44.20 5.94
C TRP A 148 47.27 -45.64 5.44
N LYS A 149 46.31 -46.22 4.71
CA LYS A 149 46.47 -47.55 4.10
C LYS A 149 47.57 -47.55 3.04
N LEU A 150 47.63 -46.52 2.19
CA LEU A 150 48.66 -46.36 1.17
C LEU A 150 50.05 -46.23 1.79
N LEU A 151 50.20 -45.35 2.78
CA LEU A 151 51.48 -45.15 3.49
C LEU A 151 51.98 -46.45 4.14
N ARG A 152 51.07 -47.25 4.73
CA ARG A 152 51.42 -48.56 5.30
C ARG A 152 51.88 -49.54 4.23
N ALA A 153 51.23 -49.56 3.06
CA ALA A 153 51.63 -50.44 1.96
C ALA A 153 53.02 -50.06 1.41
N GLU A 154 53.33 -48.77 1.33
CA GLU A 154 54.66 -48.27 0.93
C GLU A 154 55.75 -48.60 1.95
N LEU A 155 55.48 -48.41 3.25
CA LEU A 155 56.45 -48.69 4.33
C LEU A 155 56.59 -50.18 4.66
N GLY A 156 55.55 -50.99 4.41
CA GLY A 156 55.54 -52.44 4.60
C GLY A 156 56.12 -53.23 3.43
N SER A 157 56.48 -52.55 2.33
CA SER A 157 57.21 -53.15 1.22
C SER A 157 58.71 -53.18 1.56
N PRO A 158 59.39 -54.34 1.52
CA PRO A 158 60.84 -54.37 1.68
C PRO A 158 61.47 -53.62 0.51
N ARG A 159 61.92 -52.39 0.77
CA ARG A 159 62.74 -51.62 -0.16
C ARG A 159 63.97 -52.47 -0.50
N LYS A 160 63.96 -53.09 -1.68
CA LYS A 160 65.12 -53.74 -2.27
C LYS A 160 66.21 -52.67 -2.38
N ARG A 161 67.12 -52.70 -1.41
CA ARG A 161 68.25 -51.79 -1.27
C ARG A 161 69.42 -52.48 -1.94
N GLU A 162 69.61 -52.25 -3.23
CA GLU A 162 70.84 -52.59 -3.94
C GLU A 162 71.47 -51.28 -4.43
N GLN A 163 72.38 -50.76 -3.62
CA GLN A 163 73.54 -50.01 -4.09
C GLN A 163 74.64 -51.02 -4.45
N VAL A 164 75.38 -50.78 -5.54
CA VAL A 164 76.77 -51.19 -5.89
C VAL A 164 76.86 -51.04 -7.43
N GLN A 165 77.33 -49.91 -7.97
CA GLN A 165 78.73 -49.50 -8.23
C GLN A 165 79.29 -49.95 -9.60
N VAL A 166 79.63 -48.92 -10.41
CA VAL A 166 80.91 -48.69 -11.16
C VAL A 166 81.11 -49.27 -12.58
N ALA A 167 81.78 -48.43 -13.38
CA ALA A 167 82.39 -48.55 -14.72
C ALA A 167 81.48 -48.12 -15.90
N GLU A 168 81.43 -46.83 -16.27
CA GLU A 168 82.44 -46.04 -17.02
C GLU A 168 82.66 -46.56 -18.45
N GLU A 169 82.08 -45.86 -19.44
CA GLU A 169 82.87 -45.40 -20.59
C GLU A 169 82.21 -44.22 -21.33
N THR A 170 83.07 -43.23 -21.52
CA THR A 170 82.99 -41.88 -22.07
C THR A 170 82.52 -41.80 -23.52
N GLY A 171 81.75 -40.75 -23.85
CA GLY A 171 81.50 -40.31 -25.23
C GLY A 171 81.04 -38.86 -25.29
N LEU A 172 82.00 -37.92 -25.24
CA LEU A 172 81.81 -36.49 -25.47
C LEU A 172 81.35 -36.22 -26.91
N ALA A 173 80.30 -35.40 -27.07
CA ALA A 173 80.18 -34.47 -28.20
C ALA A 173 79.35 -33.25 -27.80
N THR A 174 80.05 -32.13 -27.69
CA THR A 174 79.59 -30.76 -27.46
C THR A 174 78.68 -30.27 -28.59
N ALA A 175 77.54 -29.66 -28.24
CA ALA A 175 76.98 -28.54 -29.01
C ALA A 175 76.09 -27.68 -28.10
N SER A 176 76.59 -26.48 -27.84
CA SER A 176 75.94 -25.38 -27.13
C SER A 176 74.69 -24.90 -27.88
N GLY A 177 73.58 -24.72 -27.16
CA GLY A 177 72.33 -24.18 -27.67
C GLY A 177 71.65 -23.34 -26.59
N ALA A 178 71.59 -22.04 -26.84
CA ALA A 178 71.21 -20.99 -25.91
C ALA A 178 69.71 -20.92 -25.60
N GLY A 179 69.41 -20.40 -24.41
CA GLY A 179 68.29 -19.51 -24.15
C GLY A 179 66.94 -20.16 -23.86
N THR A 180 66.44 -19.98 -22.64
CA THR A 180 65.05 -19.56 -22.42
C THR A 180 64.91 -19.01 -21.00
N GLU A 181 64.39 -17.80 -20.96
CA GLU A 181 64.26 -16.92 -19.81
C GLU A 181 63.34 -17.52 -18.73
N GLY A 182 63.72 -17.31 -17.48
CA GLY A 182 62.84 -17.48 -16.32
C GLY A 182 61.89 -16.30 -16.20
N ALA A 183 60.66 -16.58 -15.78
CA ALA A 183 59.71 -15.56 -15.36
C ALA A 183 58.81 -16.13 -14.26
N GLY A 184 58.71 -15.41 -13.13
CA GLY A 184 57.63 -15.55 -12.17
C GLY A 184 58.07 -15.57 -10.71
N GLU A 185 58.54 -14.43 -10.19
CA GLU A 185 58.32 -14.08 -8.77
C GLU A 185 57.30 -12.92 -8.69
N GLU A 186 56.77 -12.77 -7.49
CA GLU A 186 55.48 -12.25 -7.06
C GLU A 186 55.30 -10.72 -7.07
N GLU A 187 54.02 -10.36 -6.90
CA GLU A 187 53.40 -9.14 -6.30
C GLU A 187 53.99 -7.74 -6.55
N GLU A 188 53.14 -6.81 -7.01
CA GLU A 188 52.72 -5.69 -6.13
C GLU A 188 51.43 -4.99 -6.64
N GLU A 189 50.74 -4.46 -5.63
CA GLU A 189 49.50 -3.71 -5.52
C GLU A 189 49.45 -2.38 -6.31
N ALA A 190 48.27 -1.97 -6.81
CA ALA A 190 47.84 -0.57 -6.78
C ALA A 190 46.35 -0.37 -7.17
N VAL A 191 45.78 0.66 -6.53
CA VAL A 191 44.68 1.57 -6.97
C VAL A 191 43.25 1.34 -6.41
N ALA A 192 43.00 2.00 -5.28
CA ALA A 192 42.03 3.09 -5.01
C ALA A 192 40.57 3.02 -5.51
N ALA A 193 39.59 3.27 -4.61
CA ALA A 193 39.02 4.60 -4.31
C ALA A 193 37.58 4.57 -3.71
N ALA A 194 37.37 5.39 -2.66
CA ALA A 194 36.15 6.10 -2.19
C ALA A 194 34.83 5.30 -1.91
N THR A 195 34.04 5.56 -0.86
CA THR A 195 33.33 6.82 -0.57
C THR A 195 32.60 6.79 0.80
N SER A 196 32.58 7.95 1.49
CA SER A 196 31.56 8.53 2.42
C SER A 196 31.06 7.84 3.71
N ALA A 197 31.08 8.65 4.80
CA ALA A 197 30.44 8.51 6.13
C ALA A 197 29.04 9.18 6.18
N PRO A 198 28.38 9.43 7.35
CA PRO A 198 28.35 8.78 8.67
C PRO A 198 26.92 8.42 9.18
N ALA A 199 26.86 7.70 10.31
CA ALA A 199 25.65 7.37 11.07
C ALA A 199 25.13 8.52 11.95
N THR A 200 23.81 8.60 12.12
CA THR A 200 23.13 9.54 13.03
C THR A 200 22.36 8.80 14.11
N SER A 201 22.33 9.43 15.29
CA SER A 201 21.84 9.08 16.62
C SER A 201 20.45 8.43 16.77
N ALA A 202 20.35 7.57 17.79
CA ALA A 202 19.11 7.20 18.49
C ALA A 202 18.68 8.28 19.50
N PRO A 203 17.40 8.28 19.91
CA PRO A 203 17.14 8.22 21.35
C PRO A 203 16.05 7.21 21.74
N ALA A 204 16.20 6.68 22.95
CA ALA A 204 15.23 5.87 23.66
C ALA A 204 14.14 6.73 24.30
N ALA A 205 12.90 6.28 24.25
CA ALA A 205 11.82 6.72 25.14
C ALA A 205 10.98 5.51 25.54
N GLY A 206 10.93 5.24 26.84
CA GLY A 206 10.22 4.11 27.43
C GLY A 206 8.71 4.35 27.54
N ILE A 207 7.98 3.25 27.72
CA ILE A 207 6.65 3.26 28.32
C ILE A 207 6.48 2.03 29.20
N THR A 208 6.27 2.34 30.47
CA THR A 208 5.77 1.49 31.55
C THR A 208 4.33 1.06 31.32
N GLY A 209 3.96 -0.14 31.80
CA GLY A 209 2.74 -0.28 32.60
C GLY A 209 1.55 -1.09 32.05
N ARG A 210 1.53 -2.38 32.42
CA ARG A 210 0.55 -3.01 33.36
C ARG A 210 -0.95 -3.16 32.98
N GLY A 211 -1.37 -4.44 32.94
CA GLY A 211 -2.66 -4.97 33.45
C GLY A 211 -3.82 -5.00 32.46
N ARG A 212 -4.82 -5.90 32.51
CA ARG A 212 -5.20 -7.01 33.41
C ARG A 212 -6.40 -7.73 32.73
N LYS A 213 -6.53 -9.07 32.88
CA LYS A 213 -7.75 -9.93 33.02
C LYS A 213 -9.05 -9.62 32.24
N GLN A 214 -9.97 -10.53 31.90
CA GLN A 214 -10.20 -11.99 31.96
C GLN A 214 -11.69 -12.18 31.52
N LYS A 215 -12.06 -13.44 31.19
CA LYS A 215 -13.39 -14.06 30.99
C LYS A 215 -13.79 -14.25 29.53
N ASP A 216 -14.05 -15.45 28.99
CA ASP A 216 -14.55 -16.78 29.42
C ASP A 216 -15.95 -17.04 28.82
N ALA A 217 -16.06 -18.20 28.15
CA ALA A 217 -17.26 -18.97 27.78
C ALA A 217 -18.20 -18.33 26.73
N GLU A 218 -18.83 -19.04 25.80
CA GLU A 218 -19.34 -20.42 25.80
C GLU A 218 -19.78 -20.78 24.36
N GLY A 219 -19.81 -22.07 23.97
CA GLY A 219 -20.47 -22.50 22.73
C GLY A 219 -19.90 -23.72 22.00
N ALA A 220 -20.15 -24.91 22.56
CA ALA A 220 -20.21 -26.23 21.91
C ALA A 220 -21.02 -26.23 20.60
N GLU A 221 -21.04 -27.20 19.67
CA GLU A 221 -20.37 -28.46 19.34
C GLU A 221 -21.16 -28.93 18.09
N ALA A 222 -20.53 -29.49 17.05
CA ALA A 222 -21.12 -30.55 16.22
C ALA A 222 -20.14 -31.01 15.14
N THR A 223 -19.77 -32.27 15.27
CA THR A 223 -19.01 -33.13 14.38
C THR A 223 -19.80 -33.52 13.13
N GLU A 224 -19.14 -33.63 11.97
CA GLU A 224 -19.43 -34.75 11.05
C GLU A 224 -18.20 -35.12 10.19
N LYS A 225 -18.16 -36.40 9.82
CA LYS A 225 -16.97 -37.20 9.54
C LYS A 225 -16.60 -37.27 8.06
N LEU A 226 -15.28 -37.35 7.85
CA LEU A 226 -14.51 -38.11 6.85
C LEU A 226 -15.27 -38.89 5.76
N GLY A 227 -14.88 -38.64 4.50
CA GLY A 227 -15.17 -39.53 3.38
C GLY A 227 -14.41 -39.24 2.09
N ARG A 228 -13.22 -39.84 1.94
CA ARG A 228 -12.72 -40.48 0.70
C ARG A 228 -12.32 -39.59 -0.51
N SER A 229 -11.02 -39.37 -0.64
CA SER A 229 -10.27 -39.25 -1.93
C SER A 229 -10.15 -40.67 -2.57
N PRO A 230 -9.81 -40.93 -3.86
CA PRO A 230 -8.81 -40.16 -4.62
C PRO A 230 -8.80 -40.19 -6.19
N VAL A 231 -7.88 -39.38 -6.75
CA VAL A 231 -7.17 -39.40 -8.06
C VAL A 231 -7.94 -39.14 -9.38
N HIS A 232 -7.58 -38.03 -10.06
CA HIS A 232 -6.99 -38.06 -11.42
C HIS A 232 -6.38 -36.70 -11.83
N LEU A 233 -5.07 -36.74 -12.12
CA LEU A 233 -4.28 -35.86 -12.99
C LEU A 233 -3.82 -36.75 -14.19
N PRO A 234 -3.27 -36.23 -15.32
CA PRO A 234 -3.02 -34.85 -15.75
C PRO A 234 -3.41 -34.58 -17.24
N GLY A 235 -3.28 -33.34 -17.73
CA GLY A 235 -3.37 -33.09 -19.18
C GLY A 235 -3.17 -31.64 -19.63
N ALA A 236 -1.93 -31.35 -20.07
CA ALA A 236 -1.53 -30.46 -21.17
C ALA A 236 -1.85 -28.94 -21.14
N GLU A 237 -0.76 -28.18 -20.98
CA GLU A 237 -0.32 -27.02 -21.78
C GLU A 237 -1.37 -26.17 -22.52
N GLU A 238 -1.45 -24.89 -22.15
CA GLU A 238 -1.50 -23.81 -23.14
C GLU A 238 -0.85 -22.53 -22.55
N GLN A 239 0.35 -22.20 -23.04
CA GLN A 239 0.94 -20.87 -22.95
C GLN A 239 0.16 -19.92 -23.87
N LYS A 240 -0.47 -18.87 -23.32
CA LYS A 240 -0.88 -17.69 -24.10
C LYS A 240 -0.61 -16.40 -23.33
N ASN A 241 0.51 -15.80 -23.72
CA ASN A 241 0.79 -14.38 -23.93
C ASN A 241 0.14 -13.33 -23.00
N TYR A 242 1.04 -12.73 -22.22
CA TYR A 242 0.93 -11.43 -21.58
C TYR A 242 0.97 -10.32 -22.65
N THR A 243 -0.12 -9.59 -22.88
CA THR A 243 -0.04 -8.17 -23.28
C THR A 243 -1.35 -7.44 -23.01
N SER A 244 -1.23 -6.21 -22.48
CA SER A 244 -2.24 -5.14 -22.46
C SER A 244 -3.35 -5.22 -21.40
N GLY A 245 -3.10 -4.57 -20.25
CA GLY A 245 -4.12 -4.32 -19.23
C GLY A 245 -3.82 -3.13 -18.31
N GLY A 246 -2.96 -2.18 -18.72
CA GLY A 246 -2.53 -1.07 -17.87
C GLY A 246 -3.30 0.24 -18.06
N GLN A 247 -3.96 0.46 -19.19
CA GLN A 247 -4.34 1.82 -19.59
C GLN A 247 -5.78 2.25 -19.19
N ARG A 248 -6.67 1.32 -18.83
CA ARG A 248 -8.07 1.67 -18.50
C ARG A 248 -8.31 2.03 -17.04
N GLU A 249 -7.42 1.64 -16.14
CA GLU A 249 -7.59 1.91 -14.71
C GLU A 249 -7.01 3.28 -14.30
N GLU A 250 -5.99 3.75 -15.02
CA GLU A 250 -5.43 5.09 -14.85
C GLU A 250 -6.40 6.18 -15.30
N ASP A 251 -7.16 5.96 -16.39
CA ASP A 251 -8.19 6.91 -16.85
C ASP A 251 -9.36 7.05 -15.86
N LEU A 252 -9.78 5.95 -15.21
CA LEU A 252 -10.84 5.98 -14.20
C LEU A 252 -10.38 6.67 -12.90
N ARG A 253 -9.12 6.43 -12.49
CA ARG A 253 -8.51 7.12 -11.35
C ARG A 253 -8.33 8.61 -11.66
N THR A 254 -7.92 8.96 -12.88
CA THR A 254 -7.71 10.34 -13.30
C THR A 254 -9.04 11.10 -13.39
N LEU A 255 -10.10 10.49 -13.92
CA LEU A 255 -11.44 11.09 -13.94
C LEU A 255 -12.02 11.25 -12.52
N ALA A 256 -11.77 10.29 -11.62
CA ALA A 256 -12.15 10.40 -10.21
C ALA A 256 -11.36 11.51 -9.50
N PHE A 257 -10.06 11.66 -9.77
CA PHE A 257 -9.23 12.75 -9.26
C PHE A 257 -9.60 14.13 -9.83
N HIS A 258 -10.02 14.20 -11.10
CA HIS A 258 -10.43 15.45 -11.73
C HIS A 258 -11.83 15.88 -11.27
N THR A 259 -12.74 14.93 -11.06
CA THR A 259 -14.03 15.17 -10.40
C THR A 259 -13.83 15.60 -8.94
N PHE A 260 -12.83 15.02 -8.26
CA PHE A 260 -12.40 15.38 -6.91
C PHE A 260 -11.92 16.84 -6.81
N LEU A 261 -11.09 17.33 -7.74
CA LEU A 261 -10.66 18.75 -7.72
C LEU A 261 -11.82 19.72 -7.93
N VAL A 262 -12.79 19.37 -8.77
CA VAL A 262 -13.98 20.21 -9.01
C VAL A 262 -14.93 20.20 -7.80
N TYR A 263 -15.06 19.07 -7.09
CA TYR A 263 -15.93 18.96 -5.91
C TYR A 263 -15.32 19.52 -4.62
N VAL A 264 -13.99 19.47 -4.49
CA VAL A 264 -13.23 19.98 -3.32
C VAL A 264 -12.87 21.46 -3.46
N SER A 265 -12.79 22.00 -4.68
CA SER A 265 -12.53 23.45 -4.91
C SER A 265 -13.77 24.34 -4.78
N LEU A 266 -14.92 23.79 -4.40
CA LEU A 266 -16.03 24.62 -3.92
C LEU A 266 -15.62 25.21 -2.56
N PRO A 267 -15.62 26.55 -2.41
CA PRO A 267 -15.07 27.20 -1.24
C PRO A 267 -15.77 26.69 0.02
N ASN A 268 -14.93 26.31 0.96
CA ASN A 268 -15.26 25.86 2.29
C ASN A 268 -16.17 26.89 2.99
N PRO A 269 -17.46 26.61 3.31
CA PRO A 269 -18.23 27.46 4.20
C PRO A 269 -17.81 27.12 5.65
N SER A 270 -16.56 27.43 5.97
CA SER A 270 -16.03 27.43 7.34
C SER A 270 -16.03 28.84 7.89
N ILE A 271 -17.21 29.46 7.91
CA ILE A 271 -17.67 30.39 8.95
C ILE A 271 -19.14 29.96 9.07
N TRP A 272 -19.61 29.42 10.19
CA TRP A 272 -20.37 30.16 11.19
C TRP A 272 -20.63 29.22 12.39
N CYS A 273 -20.25 29.71 13.57
CA CYS A 273 -20.73 29.43 14.95
C CYS A 273 -19.59 29.35 15.97
N THR A 274 -19.00 30.51 16.25
CA THR A 274 -18.61 30.95 17.59
C THR A 274 -19.10 32.36 17.77
#